data_AF-A0A3D8MBZ9-F1
#
_entry.id   AF-A0A3D8MBZ9-F1
#
_cell.length_a   1.000
_cell.length_b   1.000
_cell.length_c   1.000
_cell.angle_alpha   90.00
_cell.angle_beta   90.00
_cell.angle_gamma   90.00
#
_symmetry.space_group_name_H-M   'P 1'
#
loop_
_entity.id
_entity.type
_entity.pdbx_description
1 polymer ?
#
loop_
_entity_poly.entity_id
_entity_poly.type
_entity_poly.pdbx_seq_one_letter_code
_entity_poly.pdbx_strand_id
1 'polypeptide(L)'
;MKNSIKFTLLSAMLLVVTGCVSVPNLGTPAQLSMVAPTPIEDNTGAFMSPYTSDGVLAEWVDNAVNAKMGSAIGGAVGAYAGQKLAENIPFVGGWIGQSVGETLGRKVALEAAGGEEFIRESSDLSFNSVQDLAVYIYVNYSHTEHYQDALEATWEIYPELKHGYMQALYSATAQAGY
;
A
#
# COMPACT_ATOMS: atom_id res chain seq x y z
N MET A 1 -8.47 59.35 46.06
CA MET A 1 -8.94 58.42 47.12
C MET A 1 -9.70 57.28 46.47
N LYS A 2 -9.27 56.02 46.72
CA LYS A 2 -10.03 54.73 46.76
C LYS A 2 -11.10 54.48 45.68
N ASN A 3 -10.98 53.48 44.81
CA ASN A 3 -11.31 52.03 45.00
C ASN A 3 -12.20 51.66 43.78
N SER A 4 -12.28 50.48 43.18
CA SER A 4 -11.71 49.15 43.41
C SER A 4 -12.15 48.30 42.21
N ILE A 5 -11.20 47.72 41.46
CA ILE A 5 -11.46 46.84 40.32
C ILE A 5 -11.96 45.49 40.86
N LYS A 6 -13.19 45.10 40.49
CA LYS A 6 -13.74 43.78 40.82
C LYS A 6 -13.30 42.78 39.74
N PHE A 7 -12.37 41.90 40.10
CA PHE A 7 -12.04 40.69 39.36
C PHE A 7 -13.15 39.66 39.59
N THR A 8 -13.94 39.38 38.55
CA THR A 8 -14.82 38.20 38.55
C THR A 8 -14.19 37.16 37.65
N LEU A 9 -13.48 36.23 38.25
CA LEU A 9 -12.99 34.99 37.65
C LEU A 9 -14.19 34.14 37.21
N LEU A 10 -14.31 33.88 35.91
CA LEU A 10 -15.10 32.77 35.39
C LEU A 10 -14.14 31.85 34.64
N SER A 11 -13.45 31.00 35.40
CA SER A 11 -12.59 29.95 34.85
C SER A 11 -13.47 28.76 34.50
N ALA A 12 -13.86 28.66 33.22
CA ALA A 12 -14.52 27.47 32.70
C ALA A 12 -13.53 26.30 32.69
N MET A 13 -13.84 25.30 33.49
CA MET A 13 -13.12 24.04 33.65
C MET A 13 -13.10 23.28 32.32
N LEU A 14 -11.95 23.27 31.62
CA LEU A 14 -11.69 22.36 30.51
C LEU A 14 -11.50 20.95 31.08
N LEU A 15 -12.54 20.12 31.00
CA LEU A 15 -12.43 18.68 31.19
C LEU A 15 -11.74 18.09 29.96
N VAL A 16 -10.41 17.99 30.02
CA VAL A 16 -9.64 17.20 29.05
C VAL A 16 -9.92 15.74 29.37
N VAL A 17 -10.82 15.12 28.61
CA VAL A 17 -11.03 13.67 28.65
C VAL A 17 -9.79 13.04 28.04
N THR A 18 -8.83 12.66 28.89
CA THR A 18 -7.71 11.80 28.51
C THR A 18 -8.26 10.39 28.33
N GLY A 19 -8.97 10.16 27.22
CA GLY A 19 -9.21 8.81 26.75
C GLY A 19 -7.86 8.24 26.31
N CYS A 20 -7.35 7.23 27.01
CA CYS A 20 -6.27 6.41 26.48
C CYS A 20 -6.77 5.78 25.18
N VAL A 21 -6.44 6.40 24.05
CA VAL A 21 -6.62 5.77 22.74
C VAL A 21 -5.58 4.66 22.71
N SER A 22 -6.00 3.44 23.06
CA SER A 22 -5.19 2.25 22.88
C SER A 22 -5.02 2.07 21.37
N VAL A 23 -3.89 2.53 20.84
CA VAL A 23 -3.51 2.33 19.44
C VAL A 23 -3.46 0.81 19.24
N PRO A 24 -4.24 0.23 18.32
CA PRO A 24 -4.17 -1.20 18.04
C PRO A 24 -2.74 -1.54 17.64
N ASN A 25 -2.14 -2.51 18.34
CA ASN A 25 -0.79 -2.95 18.02
C ASN A 25 -0.87 -3.89 16.82
N LEU A 26 -0.01 -3.70 15.83
CA LEU A 26 0.06 -4.61 14.69
C LEU A 26 0.69 -5.94 15.14
N GLY A 27 0.04 -7.06 14.82
CA GLY A 27 0.60 -8.38 15.07
C GLY A 27 1.87 -8.61 14.27
N THR A 28 2.89 -9.17 14.92
CA THR A 28 4.15 -9.56 14.26
C THR A 28 3.91 -10.67 13.23
N PRO A 29 4.80 -10.87 12.23
CA PRO A 29 4.67 -11.95 11.25
C PRO A 29 4.48 -13.33 11.89
N ALA A 30 5.22 -13.60 12.97
CA ALA A 30 5.11 -14.85 13.73
C ALA A 30 3.76 -15.03 14.44
N GLN A 31 3.11 -13.95 14.86
CA GLN A 31 1.77 -14.00 15.45
C GLN A 31 0.69 -14.23 14.39
N LEU A 32 0.88 -13.68 13.20
CA LEU A 32 -0.09 -13.77 12.11
C LEU A 32 0.06 -15.05 11.26
N SER A 33 1.14 -15.82 11.43
CA SER A 33 1.40 -17.02 10.61
C SER A 33 0.32 -18.09 10.70
N MET A 34 -0.45 -18.14 11.79
CA MET A 34 -1.56 -19.09 11.99
C MET A 34 -2.85 -18.71 11.26
N VAL A 35 -2.98 -17.44 10.87
CA VAL A 35 -4.12 -16.91 10.10
C VAL A 35 -3.70 -16.44 8.71
N ALA A 36 -2.44 -16.68 8.33
CA ALA A 36 -1.91 -16.31 7.05
C ALA A 36 -2.63 -17.09 5.94
N PRO A 37 -3.13 -16.41 4.90
CA PRO A 37 -3.77 -17.07 3.77
C PRO A 37 -2.82 -18.01 3.05
N THR A 38 -3.31 -19.17 2.64
CA THR A 38 -2.60 -20.06 1.71
C THR A 38 -2.76 -19.51 0.30
N PRO A 39 -1.66 -19.31 -0.46
CA PRO A 39 -1.75 -18.89 -1.86
C PRO A 39 -2.40 -19.98 -2.72
N ILE A 40 -2.93 -19.58 -3.88
CA ILE A 40 -3.23 -20.50 -4.97
C ILE A 40 -1.89 -20.79 -5.67
N GLU A 41 -1.50 -22.06 -5.77
CA GLU A 41 -0.26 -22.51 -6.44
C GLU A 41 -0.40 -22.53 -7.98
N ASP A 42 -0.90 -21.43 -8.53
CA ASP A 42 -0.93 -21.13 -9.94
C ASP A 42 -1.20 -19.63 -10.14
N ASN A 43 -1.45 -19.23 -11.39
CA ASN A 43 -1.76 -17.87 -11.77
C ASN A 43 -3.24 -17.67 -12.15
N THR A 44 -4.18 -18.43 -11.57
CA THR A 44 -5.62 -18.33 -11.89
C THR A 44 -6.36 -17.29 -11.05
N GLY A 45 -5.79 -16.87 -9.92
CA GLY A 45 -6.32 -15.81 -9.06
C GLY A 45 -6.36 -14.44 -9.72
N ALA A 46 -7.05 -13.50 -9.07
CA ALA A 46 -7.17 -12.12 -9.54
C ALA A 46 -5.89 -11.30 -9.31
N PHE A 47 -5.15 -11.60 -8.24
CA PHE A 47 -3.97 -10.84 -7.81
C PHE A 47 -2.74 -11.74 -7.78
N MET A 48 -1.69 -11.36 -8.53
CA MET A 48 -0.45 -12.12 -8.60
C MET A 48 0.46 -11.76 -7.43
N SER A 49 1.16 -12.77 -6.90
CA SER A 49 2.20 -12.57 -5.89
C SER A 49 3.43 -11.88 -6.49
N PRO A 50 4.08 -10.95 -5.77
CA PRO A 50 5.40 -10.43 -6.16
C PRO A 50 6.54 -11.40 -5.85
N TYR A 51 6.23 -12.55 -5.23
CA TYR A 51 7.18 -13.62 -4.96
C TYR A 51 6.72 -14.92 -5.60
N THR A 52 7.70 -15.71 -6.05
CA THR A 52 7.45 -17.06 -6.52
C THR A 52 7.31 -18.05 -5.35
N SER A 53 6.87 -19.27 -5.64
CA SER A 53 6.82 -20.36 -4.66
C SER A 53 8.18 -20.74 -4.08
N ASP A 54 9.27 -20.46 -4.81
CA ASP A 54 10.66 -20.63 -4.36
C ASP A 54 11.13 -19.50 -3.40
N GLY A 55 10.30 -18.48 -3.17
CA GLY A 55 10.58 -17.39 -2.24
C GLY A 55 11.50 -16.29 -2.80
N VAL A 56 11.67 -16.23 -4.12
CA VAL A 56 12.38 -15.16 -4.82
C VAL A 56 11.38 -14.19 -5.47
N LEU A 57 11.84 -13.02 -5.92
CA LEU A 57 10.97 -12.08 -6.63
C LEU A 57 10.47 -12.67 -7.95
N ALA A 58 9.22 -12.39 -8.29
CA ALA A 58 8.70 -12.64 -9.62
C ALA A 58 9.34 -11.68 -10.62
N GLU A 59 9.55 -12.13 -11.86
CA GLU A 59 10.30 -11.37 -12.88
C GLU A 59 9.66 -10.00 -13.20
N TRP A 60 8.33 -9.90 -13.11
CA TRP A 60 7.63 -8.63 -13.30
C TRP A 60 7.99 -7.57 -12.25
N VAL A 61 8.40 -7.98 -11.04
CA VAL A 61 8.87 -7.07 -9.98
C VAL A 61 10.22 -6.49 -10.37
N ASP A 62 11.14 -7.32 -10.87
CA ASP A 62 12.45 -6.86 -11.34
C ASP A 62 12.29 -5.87 -12.50
N ASN A 63 11.35 -6.12 -13.42
CA ASN A 63 11.02 -5.17 -14.49
C ASN A 63 10.51 -3.83 -13.93
N ALA A 64 9.57 -3.86 -12.98
CA ALA A 64 9.03 -2.66 -12.35
C ALA A 64 10.13 -1.83 -11.66
N VAL A 65 11.01 -2.49 -10.88
CA VAL A 65 12.13 -1.85 -10.18
C VAL A 65 13.12 -1.27 -11.18
N ASN A 66 13.53 -2.02 -12.20
CA ASN A 66 14.46 -1.55 -13.22
C ASN A 66 13.90 -0.37 -14.02
N ALA A 67 12.61 -0.40 -14.37
CA ALA A 67 11.93 0.70 -15.05
C ALA A 67 11.89 1.96 -14.18
N LYS A 68 11.63 1.82 -12.88
CA LYS A 68 11.67 2.92 -11.90
C LYS A 68 13.08 3.52 -11.79
N MET A 69 14.10 2.68 -11.67
CA MET A 69 15.51 3.12 -11.65
C MET A 69 15.92 3.80 -12.96
N GLY A 70 15.56 3.22 -14.12
CA GLY A 70 15.81 3.80 -15.43
C GLY A 70 15.10 5.14 -15.64
N SER A 71 13.90 5.29 -15.07
CA SER A 71 13.13 6.55 -15.07
C SER A 71 13.78 7.62 -14.19
N ALA A 72 14.29 7.24 -13.01
CA ALA A 72 15.00 8.15 -12.11
C ALA A 72 16.32 8.65 -12.69
N ILE A 73 17.06 7.79 -13.39
CA ILE A 73 18.34 8.13 -14.04
C ILE A 73 18.13 8.85 -15.37
N GLY A 74 17.14 8.43 -16.16
CA GLY A 74 16.88 8.91 -17.52
C GLY A 74 15.93 10.11 -17.64
N GLY A 75 15.22 10.50 -16.57
CA GLY A 75 14.29 11.64 -16.52
C GLY A 75 13.05 11.57 -17.45
N ALA A 76 13.02 10.63 -18.40
CA ALA A 76 12.10 10.65 -19.54
C ALA A 76 10.67 10.18 -19.21
N VAL A 77 10.49 9.20 -18.31
CA VAL A 77 9.14 8.72 -17.93
C VAL A 77 8.47 9.68 -16.95
N GLY A 78 9.24 10.29 -16.04
CA GLY A 78 8.75 11.39 -15.18
C GLY A 78 8.31 12.61 -16.00
N ALA A 79 9.01 12.90 -17.10
CA ALA A 79 8.60 13.92 -18.06
C ALA A 79 7.37 13.51 -18.89
N TYR A 80 7.21 12.25 -19.29
CA TYR A 80 6.03 11.78 -20.05
C TYR A 80 4.76 11.71 -19.20
N ALA A 81 4.84 11.15 -17.99
CA ALA A 81 3.73 11.17 -17.02
C ALA A 81 3.42 12.61 -16.57
N GLY A 82 4.46 13.42 -16.31
CA GLY A 82 4.32 14.85 -15.99
C GLY A 82 3.73 15.69 -17.12
N GLN A 83 4.11 15.43 -18.38
CA GLN A 83 3.53 16.09 -19.56
C GLN A 83 2.09 15.65 -19.80
N LYS A 84 1.77 14.36 -19.69
CA LYS A 84 0.37 13.89 -19.84
C LYS A 84 -0.54 14.39 -18.73
N LEU A 85 -0.03 14.53 -17.50
CA LEU A 85 -0.72 15.19 -16.40
C LEU A 85 -0.88 16.70 -16.62
N ALA A 86 0.11 17.37 -17.21
CA ALA A 86 0.05 18.80 -17.51
C ALA A 86 -0.82 19.13 -18.72
N GLU A 87 -0.99 18.21 -19.68
CA GLU A 87 -1.58 18.53 -20.97
C GLU A 87 -3.12 18.56 -21.00
N ASN A 88 -3.87 17.89 -20.10
CA ASN A 88 -5.34 17.85 -20.28
C ASN A 88 -6.25 17.56 -19.07
N ILE A 89 -5.80 17.61 -17.81
CA ILE A 89 -6.74 17.40 -16.69
C ILE A 89 -6.59 18.53 -15.66
N PRO A 90 -7.63 19.35 -15.41
CA PRO A 90 -7.64 20.18 -14.23
C PRO A 90 -7.55 19.21 -13.05
N PHE A 91 -6.43 19.26 -12.33
CA PHE A 91 -6.21 18.48 -11.12
C PHE A 91 -7.18 19.01 -10.05
N VAL A 92 -8.46 18.65 -10.19
CA VAL A 92 -9.51 18.96 -9.23
C VAL A 92 -9.16 18.13 -8.01
N GLY A 93 -8.52 18.75 -7.02
CA GLY A 93 -7.87 18.12 -5.85
C GLY A 93 -8.79 17.40 -4.86
N GLY A 94 -9.79 16.66 -5.35
CA GLY A 94 -10.63 15.75 -4.60
C GLY A 94 -10.54 14.31 -5.12
N TRP A 95 -11.37 13.44 -4.57
CA TRP A 95 -11.48 11.99 -4.87
C TRP A 95 -11.45 11.62 -6.37
N ILE A 96 -12.04 12.44 -7.25
CA ILE A 96 -12.03 12.21 -8.70
C ILE A 96 -10.61 12.32 -9.28
N GLY A 97 -9.84 13.33 -8.86
CA GLY A 97 -8.45 13.49 -9.31
C GLY A 97 -7.56 12.34 -8.84
N GLN A 98 -7.78 11.85 -7.61
CA GLN A 98 -7.06 10.69 -7.08
C GLN A 98 -7.33 9.41 -7.89
N SER A 99 -8.61 9.09 -8.17
CA SER A 99 -8.99 7.90 -8.93
C SER A 99 -8.43 7.90 -10.36
N VAL A 100 -8.49 9.05 -11.04
CA VAL A 100 -7.90 9.21 -12.38
C VAL A 100 -6.37 9.05 -12.33
N GLY A 101 -5.73 9.67 -11.34
CA GLY A 101 -4.29 9.55 -11.11
C GLY A 101 -3.86 8.11 -10.86
N GLU A 102 -4.59 7.37 -10.03
CA GLU A 102 -4.33 5.95 -9.74
C GLU A 102 -4.55 5.06 -10.95
N THR A 103 -5.57 5.32 -11.77
CA THR A 103 -5.82 4.56 -13.00
C THR A 103 -4.69 4.74 -14.01
N LEU A 104 -4.26 6.00 -14.23
CA LEU A 104 -3.14 6.31 -15.12
C LEU A 104 -1.81 5.78 -14.57
N GLY A 105 -1.58 5.95 -13.27
CA GLY A 105 -0.40 5.43 -12.58
C GLY A 105 -0.32 3.92 -12.69
N ARG A 106 -1.41 3.20 -12.41
CA ARG A 106 -1.51 1.75 -12.59
C ARG A 106 -1.19 1.32 -14.01
N LYS A 107 -1.71 2.03 -15.02
CA LYS A 107 -1.41 1.70 -16.43
C LYS A 107 0.09 1.80 -16.72
N VAL A 108 0.75 2.87 -16.27
CA VAL A 108 2.20 3.03 -16.42
C VAL A 108 2.96 1.94 -15.67
N ALA A 109 2.53 1.60 -14.46
CA ALA A 109 3.14 0.54 -13.66
C ALA A 109 3.00 -0.84 -14.32
N LEU A 110 1.83 -1.15 -14.89
CA LEU A 110 1.62 -2.37 -15.66
C LEU A 110 2.54 -2.43 -16.88
N GLU A 111 2.66 -1.34 -17.64
CA GLU A 111 3.57 -1.27 -18.78
C GLU A 111 5.04 -1.45 -18.34
N ALA A 112 5.43 -0.84 -17.22
CA ALA A 112 6.76 -0.96 -16.64
C ALA A 112 7.08 -2.39 -16.15
N ALA A 113 6.08 -3.11 -15.62
CA ALA A 113 6.20 -4.49 -15.19
C ALA A 113 6.18 -5.51 -16.35
N GLY A 114 5.91 -5.08 -17.59
CA GLY A 114 5.85 -5.93 -18.78
C GLY A 114 4.44 -6.24 -19.29
N GLY A 115 3.40 -5.73 -18.65
CA GLY A 115 1.99 -5.91 -19.01
C GLY A 115 1.25 -6.98 -18.20
N GLU A 116 -0.08 -6.98 -18.24
CA GLU A 116 -0.91 -7.89 -17.43
C GLU A 116 -0.69 -9.38 -17.78
N GLU A 117 -0.46 -9.70 -19.06
CA GLU A 117 -0.15 -11.06 -19.51
C GLU A 117 1.18 -11.54 -18.93
N PHE A 118 2.23 -10.72 -19.06
CA PHE A 118 3.55 -11.04 -18.52
C PHE A 118 3.56 -11.18 -16.99
N ILE A 119 2.86 -10.29 -16.27
CA ILE A 119 2.70 -10.40 -14.81
C ILE A 119 2.09 -11.76 -14.45
N ARG A 120 1.09 -12.21 -15.20
CA ARG A 120 0.44 -13.51 -14.95
C ARG A 120 1.34 -14.68 -15.31
N GLU A 121 2.03 -14.63 -16.44
CA GLU A 121 2.93 -15.70 -16.90
C GLU A 121 4.17 -15.87 -16.03
N SER A 122 4.70 -14.76 -15.50
CA SER A 122 5.88 -14.74 -14.62
C SER A 122 5.57 -14.97 -13.14
N SER A 123 4.33 -15.30 -12.80
CA SER A 123 3.88 -15.59 -11.43
C SER A 123 3.40 -17.03 -11.33
N ASP A 124 3.76 -17.72 -10.25
CA ASP A 124 3.31 -19.07 -9.91
C ASP A 124 2.43 -19.13 -8.65
N LEU A 125 2.22 -17.98 -8.00
CA LEU A 125 1.35 -17.80 -6.85
C LEU A 125 0.33 -16.70 -7.11
N SER A 126 -0.93 -16.94 -6.74
CA SER A 126 -2.01 -15.97 -6.89
C SER A 126 -3.05 -16.00 -5.78
N PHE A 127 -3.88 -14.96 -5.74
CA PHE A 127 -4.91 -14.75 -4.72
C PHE A 127 -6.22 -14.25 -5.34
N ASN A 128 -7.33 -14.62 -4.73
CA ASN A 128 -8.65 -14.08 -5.07
C ASN A 128 -8.98 -12.77 -4.33
N SER A 129 -8.18 -12.43 -3.32
CA SER A 129 -8.38 -11.29 -2.43
C SER A 129 -7.08 -10.51 -2.31
N VAL A 130 -7.17 -9.20 -2.48
CA VAL A 130 -6.02 -8.30 -2.32
C VAL A 130 -5.61 -8.18 -0.84
N GLN A 131 -6.56 -8.37 0.08
CA GLN A 131 -6.27 -8.44 1.53
C GLN A 131 -5.47 -9.70 1.86
N ASP A 132 -5.79 -10.82 1.20
CA ASP A 132 -5.10 -12.07 1.45
C ASP A 132 -3.64 -11.99 0.96
N LEU A 133 -3.46 -11.42 -0.24
CA LEU A 133 -2.14 -11.10 -0.78
C LEU A 133 -1.35 -10.19 0.17
N ALA A 134 -1.97 -9.13 0.71
CA ALA A 134 -1.32 -8.21 1.64
C ALA A 134 -0.81 -8.91 2.91
N VAL A 135 -1.64 -9.74 3.54
CA VAL A 135 -1.27 -10.50 4.75
C VAL A 135 -0.18 -11.52 4.41
N TYR A 136 -0.32 -12.23 3.29
CA TYR A 136 0.67 -13.21 2.84
C TYR A 136 2.06 -12.56 2.63
N ILE A 137 2.12 -11.43 1.91
CA ILE A 137 3.39 -10.70 1.68
C ILE A 137 4.02 -10.28 3.01
N TYR A 138 3.23 -9.73 3.94
CA TYR A 138 3.73 -9.32 5.25
C TYR A 138 4.29 -10.50 6.05
N VAL A 139 3.51 -11.57 6.19
CA VAL A 139 3.87 -12.71 7.04
C VAL A 139 5.13 -13.41 6.51
N ASN A 140 5.19 -13.64 5.20
CA ASN A 140 6.23 -14.47 4.62
C ASN A 140 7.48 -13.70 4.23
N TYR A 141 7.38 -12.40 3.94
CA TYR A 141 8.49 -11.66 3.34
C TYR A 141 8.86 -10.34 4.01
N SER A 142 8.15 -9.87 5.05
CA SER A 142 8.50 -8.58 5.71
C SER A 142 9.90 -8.48 6.32
N HIS A 143 10.60 -9.60 6.44
CA HIS A 143 11.96 -9.70 6.96
C HIS A 143 13.03 -9.82 5.87
N THR A 144 12.65 -9.91 4.59
CA THR A 144 13.58 -10.03 3.47
C THR A 144 14.07 -8.64 3.04
N GLU A 145 15.25 -8.60 2.41
CA GLU A 145 15.85 -7.35 1.93
C GLU A 145 15.01 -6.67 0.82
N HIS A 146 14.32 -7.47 0.01
CA HIS A 146 13.52 -7.02 -1.14
C HIS A 146 12.06 -6.71 -0.81
N TYR A 147 11.67 -6.78 0.46
CA TYR A 147 10.29 -6.59 0.89
C TYR A 147 9.67 -5.27 0.41
N GLN A 148 10.41 -4.17 0.53
CA GLN A 148 9.91 -2.85 0.14
C GLN A 148 9.72 -2.75 -1.37
N ASP A 149 10.68 -3.23 -2.16
CA ASP A 149 10.60 -3.22 -3.62
C ASP A 149 9.42 -4.05 -4.11
N ALA A 150 9.25 -5.25 -3.56
CA ALA A 150 8.11 -6.13 -3.86
C ALA A 150 6.76 -5.47 -3.49
N LEU A 151 6.67 -4.87 -2.31
CA LEU A 151 5.45 -4.24 -1.82
C LEU A 151 5.08 -2.99 -2.64
N GLU A 152 6.08 -2.15 -2.96
CA GLU A 152 5.88 -0.97 -3.81
C GLU A 152 5.45 -1.35 -5.22
N ALA A 153 6.13 -2.30 -5.86
CA ALA A 153 5.74 -2.79 -7.19
C ALA A 153 4.30 -3.32 -7.19
N THR A 154 3.93 -4.06 -6.13
CA THR A 154 2.57 -4.57 -5.94
C THR A 154 1.55 -3.45 -5.73
N TRP A 155 1.86 -2.42 -4.94
CA TRP A 155 0.99 -1.26 -4.74
C TRP A 155 0.76 -0.44 -6.00
N GLU A 156 1.75 -0.38 -6.88
CA GLU A 156 1.65 0.35 -8.14
C GLU A 156 0.72 -0.35 -9.13
N ILE A 157 0.73 -1.70 -9.19
CA ILE A 157 -0.20 -2.48 -10.04
C ILE A 157 -1.56 -2.77 -9.39
N TYR A 158 -1.65 -2.75 -8.06
CA TYR A 158 -2.88 -2.93 -7.26
C TYR A 158 -3.04 -1.78 -6.24
N PRO A 159 -3.49 -0.58 -6.66
CA PRO A 159 -3.64 0.58 -5.77
C PRO A 159 -4.57 0.36 -4.58
N GLU A 160 -5.57 -0.51 -4.73
CA GLU A 160 -6.44 -0.94 -3.65
C GLU A 160 -5.70 -1.69 -2.53
N LEU A 161 -4.61 -2.40 -2.85
CA LEU A 161 -3.72 -3.00 -1.85
C LEU A 161 -3.06 -1.89 -1.03
N LYS A 162 -2.57 -0.82 -1.66
CA LYS A 162 -1.93 0.32 -0.98
C LYS A 162 -2.86 0.96 0.04
N HIS A 163 -4.11 1.20 -0.34
CA HIS A 163 -5.10 1.79 0.55
C HIS A 163 -5.56 0.83 1.65
N GLY A 164 -5.70 -0.45 1.32
CA GLY A 164 -6.19 -1.48 2.23
C GLY A 164 -5.13 -2.15 3.10
N TYR A 165 -3.84 -1.90 2.86
CA TYR A 165 -2.74 -2.70 3.41
C TYR A 165 -2.80 -2.81 4.93
N MET A 166 -2.75 -1.68 5.61
CA MET A 166 -2.76 -1.65 7.08
C MET A 166 -4.08 -2.21 7.64
N GLN A 167 -5.19 -1.96 6.97
CA GLN A 167 -6.49 -2.49 7.41
C GLN A 167 -6.54 -4.02 7.31
N ALA A 168 -5.98 -4.61 6.24
CA ALA A 168 -5.86 -6.06 6.10
C ALA A 168 -5.02 -6.65 7.24
N LEU A 169 -3.89 -6.03 7.57
CA LEU A 169 -3.02 -6.49 8.64
C LEU A 169 -3.66 -6.35 10.03
N TYR A 170 -4.35 -5.26 10.33
CA TYR A 170 -5.10 -5.12 11.59
C TYR A 170 -6.26 -6.11 11.68
N SER A 171 -6.93 -6.39 10.56
CA SER A 171 -8.00 -7.39 10.53
C SER A 171 -7.46 -8.79 10.80
N ALA A 172 -6.30 -9.14 10.23
CA ALA A 172 -5.61 -10.41 10.51
C ALA A 172 -5.11 -10.46 11.97
N THR A 173 -4.62 -9.35 12.51
CA THR A 173 -4.20 -9.24 13.92
C THR A 173 -5.35 -9.53 14.87
N ALA A 174 -6.50 -8.92 14.64
CA ALA A 174 -7.71 -9.18 15.42
C ALA A 174 -8.18 -10.65 15.30
N GLN A 175 -8.07 -11.26 14.11
CA GLN A 175 -8.39 -12.68 13.91
C GLN A 175 -7.43 -13.62 14.65
N ALA A 176 -6.15 -13.26 14.73
CA ALA A 176 -5.13 -13.98 15.49
C ALA A 176 -5.26 -13.79 17.02
N GLY A 177 -6.10 -12.85 17.46
CA GLY A 177 -6.37 -12.58 18.88
C GLY A 177 -5.37 -11.63 19.54
N TYR A 178 -4.73 -10.74 18.77
CA TYR A 178 -3.77 -9.74 19.25
C TYR A 178 -4.29 -8.30 19.10
#